data_AF-A0A838MYN6-F1
#
_entry.id   AF-A0A838MYN6-F1
#
_cell.length_a   1.000
_cell.length_b   1.000
_cell.length_c   1.000
_cell.angle_alpha   90.00
_cell.angle_beta   90.00
_cell.angle_gamma   90.00
#
_symmetry.space_group_name_H-M   'P 1'
#
loop_
_entity.id
_entity.type
_entity.pdbx_description
1 polymer ?
#
loop_
_entity_poly.entity_id
_entity_poly.type
_entity_poly.pdbx_seq_one_letter_code
_entity_poly.pdbx_strand_id
1 'polypeptide(L)'
;MFESLSDKLKRALKNLKGEGVLTPEHVDAALREIRMALLEADVNYKVAKDFIASVKAKAEGQQVWQELKPSEQVVKIVYDELVELMGGQSSRLVFTKATPNV
;
A
#
# COMPACT_ATOMS: atom_id res chain seq x y z
N MET A 1 -2.80 -11.28 -11.78
CA MET A 1 -3.29 -10.73 -10.50
C MET A 1 -2.25 -9.82 -9.84
N PHE A 2 -1.03 -10.29 -9.54
CA PHE A 2 -0.01 -9.46 -8.90
C PHE A 2 0.60 -8.38 -9.83
N GLU A 3 0.81 -8.70 -11.11
CA GLU A 3 1.28 -7.72 -12.11
C GLU A 3 0.25 -6.61 -12.35
N SER A 4 -1.03 -6.96 -12.49
CA SER A 4 -2.12 -5.99 -12.66
C SER A 4 -2.29 -5.05 -11.47
N LEU A 5 -2.03 -5.54 -10.24
CA LEU A 5 -1.99 -4.70 -9.04
C LEU A 5 -0.79 -3.76 -9.08
N SER A 6 0.40 -4.29 -9.39
CA SER A 6 1.65 -3.53 -9.46
C SER A 6 1.58 -2.38 -10.45
N ASP A 7 0.98 -2.59 -11.63
CA ASP A 7 0.86 -1.56 -12.65
C ASP A 7 -0.12 -0.45 -12.26
N LYS A 8 -1.23 -0.79 -11.59
CA LYS A 8 -2.20 0.21 -11.11
C LYS A 8 -1.66 1.03 -9.96
N LEU A 9 -0.96 0.39 -9.00
CA LEU A 9 -0.27 1.08 -7.92
C LEU A 9 0.81 2.03 -8.45
N LYS A 10 1.63 1.57 -9.42
CA LYS A 10 2.64 2.44 -10.07
C LYS A 10 2.00 3.67 -10.72
N ARG A 11 0.84 3.53 -11.36
CA ARG A 11 0.11 4.67 -11.95
C ARG A 11 -0.38 5.64 -10.89
N ALA A 12 -1.06 5.14 -9.85
CA ALA A 12 -1.57 5.98 -8.75
C ALA A 12 -0.44 6.75 -8.04
N LEU A 13 0.68 6.07 -7.74
CA LEU A 13 1.85 6.69 -7.10
C LEU A 13 2.58 7.68 -8.02
N LYS A 14 2.58 7.44 -9.34
CA LYS A 14 3.17 8.37 -10.32
C LYS A 14 2.36 9.66 -10.41
N ASN A 15 1.03 9.57 -10.38
CA ASN A 15 0.15 10.75 -10.34
C ASN A 15 0.45 11.59 -9.09
N LEU A 16 0.56 10.93 -7.93
CA LEU A 16 0.88 11.60 -6.66
C LEU A 16 2.26 12.27 -6.65
N LYS A 17 3.26 11.68 -7.34
CA LYS A 17 4.62 12.24 -7.43
C LYS A 17 4.72 13.43 -8.41
N GLY A 18 3.86 13.49 -9.41
CA GLY A 18 3.88 14.53 -10.45
C GLY A 18 3.39 15.90 -9.99
N GLU A 19 2.65 15.97 -8.88
CA GLU A 19 2.12 17.21 -8.34
C GLU A 19 3.12 17.83 -7.34
N GLY A 20 3.63 19.02 -7.67
CA GLY A 20 4.68 19.71 -6.91
C GLY A 20 4.25 20.22 -5.52
N VAL A 21 2.95 20.23 -5.22
CA VAL A 21 2.38 20.58 -3.92
C VAL A 21 1.29 19.56 -3.59
N LEU A 22 1.48 18.82 -2.52
CA LEU A 22 0.49 17.84 -2.06
C LEU A 22 -0.61 18.57 -1.29
N THR A 23 -1.87 18.39 -1.69
CA THR A 23 -3.03 18.85 -0.91
C THR A 23 -3.75 17.65 -0.30
N PRO A 24 -4.54 17.85 0.78
CA PRO A 24 -5.38 16.79 1.35
C PRO A 24 -6.32 16.16 0.32
N GLU A 25 -6.82 16.95 -0.63
CA GLU A 25 -7.74 16.50 -1.67
C GLU A 25 -7.05 15.52 -2.63
N HIS A 26 -5.80 15.77 -3.00
CA HIS A 26 -5.02 14.88 -3.88
C HIS A 26 -4.71 13.54 -3.20
N VAL A 27 -4.45 13.55 -1.88
CA VAL A 27 -4.23 12.33 -1.10
C VAL A 27 -5.51 11.49 -1.05
N ASP A 28 -6.65 12.10 -0.75
CA ASP A 28 -7.93 11.38 -0.71
C ASP A 28 -8.32 10.82 -2.09
N ALA A 29 -8.03 11.55 -3.18
CA ALA A 29 -8.22 11.05 -4.54
C ALA A 29 -7.32 9.84 -4.85
N ALA A 30 -6.04 9.90 -4.49
CA ALA A 30 -5.10 8.80 -4.69
C ALA A 30 -5.46 7.57 -3.85
N LEU A 31 -5.87 7.75 -2.59
CA LEU A 31 -6.34 6.65 -1.73
C LEU A 31 -7.58 5.98 -2.32
N ARG A 32 -8.48 6.75 -2.95
CA ARG A 32 -9.65 6.21 -3.64
C ARG A 32 -9.26 5.37 -4.85
N GLU A 33 -8.28 5.81 -5.64
CA GLU A 33 -7.74 5.02 -6.77
C GLU A 33 -7.07 3.73 -6.28
N ILE A 34 -6.24 3.81 -5.23
CA ILE A 34 -5.59 2.63 -4.63
C ILE A 34 -6.64 1.63 -4.14
N ARG A 35 -7.72 2.10 -3.49
CA ARG A 35 -8.82 1.23 -3.06
C ARG A 35 -9.48 0.50 -4.23
N MET A 36 -9.74 1.19 -5.34
CA MET A 36 -10.29 0.55 -6.53
C MET A 36 -9.33 -0.49 -7.11
N ALA A 37 -8.04 -0.15 -7.20
CA ALA A 37 -7.01 -1.06 -7.67
C ALA A 37 -6.89 -2.34 -6.82
N LEU A 38 -7.03 -2.22 -5.50
CA LEU A 38 -7.01 -3.37 -4.57
C LEU A 38 -8.23 -4.28 -4.78
N LEU A 39 -9.43 -3.72 -4.95
CA LEU A 39 -10.65 -4.51 -5.18
C LEU A 39 -10.63 -5.21 -6.54
N GLU A 40 -10.13 -4.54 -7.58
CA GLU A 40 -9.97 -5.14 -8.91
C GLU A 40 -8.89 -6.22 -8.96
N ALA A 41 -7.96 -6.22 -8.00
CA ALA A 41 -6.94 -7.25 -7.85
C ALA A 41 -7.41 -8.45 -7.00
N ASP A 42 -8.72 -8.54 -6.72
CA ASP A 42 -9.35 -9.60 -5.92
C ASP A 42 -8.85 -9.67 -4.47
N VAL A 43 -8.45 -8.52 -3.91
CA VAL A 43 -8.13 -8.39 -2.49
C VAL A 43 -9.42 -8.28 -1.68
N ASN A 44 -9.46 -8.97 -0.53
CA ASN A 44 -10.61 -8.92 0.37
C ASN A 44 -10.97 -7.48 0.77
N TYR A 45 -12.26 -7.13 0.66
CA TYR A 45 -12.76 -5.80 0.96
C TYR A 45 -12.39 -5.30 2.37
N LYS A 46 -12.43 -6.17 3.40
CA LYS A 46 -12.05 -5.77 4.76
C LYS A 46 -10.59 -5.38 4.82
N VAL A 47 -9.71 -6.20 4.22
CA VAL A 47 -8.27 -5.94 4.15
C VAL A 47 -7.98 -4.63 3.41
N ALA A 48 -8.62 -4.39 2.27
CA ALA A 48 -8.46 -3.15 1.52
C ALA A 48 -8.97 -1.92 2.29
N LYS A 49 -10.08 -2.05 3.03
CA LYS A 49 -10.64 -0.97 3.85
C LYS A 49 -9.72 -0.63 5.02
N ASP A 50 -9.25 -1.63 5.75
CA ASP A 50 -8.39 -1.45 6.92
C ASP A 50 -7.03 -0.88 6.51
N PHE A 51 -6.48 -1.35 5.39
CA PHE A 51 -5.27 -0.81 4.77
C PHE A 51 -5.40 0.69 4.49
N ILE A 52 -6.45 1.12 3.78
CA ILE A 52 -6.65 2.54 3.45
C ILE A 52 -6.84 3.40 4.72
N ALA A 53 -7.54 2.87 5.73
CA ALA A 53 -7.72 3.57 7.00
C ALA A 53 -6.38 3.79 7.73
N SER A 54 -5.51 2.77 7.76
CA SER A 54 -4.18 2.87 8.35
C SER A 54 -3.29 3.86 7.62
N VAL A 55 -3.24 3.80 6.28
CA VAL A 55 -2.49 4.75 5.46
C VAL A 55 -2.95 6.19 5.70
N LYS A 56 -4.27 6.43 5.76
CA LYS A 56 -4.83 7.76 6.02
C LYS A 56 -4.41 8.29 7.39
N ALA A 57 -4.54 7.47 8.44
CA ALA A 57 -4.13 7.85 9.79
C ALA A 57 -2.63 8.19 9.88
N LYS A 58 -1.77 7.40 9.21
CA LYS A 58 -0.33 7.67 9.16
C LYS A 58 0.00 8.94 8.35
N ALA A 59 -0.71 9.20 7.25
CA ALA A 59 -0.52 10.40 6.42
C ALA A 59 -0.98 11.70 7.10
N GLU A 60 -2.00 11.64 7.95
CA GLU A 60 -2.47 12.78 8.75
C GLU A 60 -1.62 12.99 10.02
N GLY A 61 -1.15 11.89 10.65
CA GLY A 61 -0.45 11.91 11.93
C GLY A 61 1.06 12.15 11.84
N GLN A 62 1.74 11.67 10.79
CA GLN A 62 3.08 12.15 10.47
C GLN A 62 2.93 13.55 9.86
N GLN A 63 3.79 14.50 10.19
CA GLN A 63 3.81 15.84 9.61
C GLN A 63 4.28 15.80 8.14
N VAL A 64 3.69 14.94 7.32
CA VAL A 64 3.99 14.72 5.90
C VAL A 64 3.95 16.05 5.15
N TRP A 65 3.08 16.96 5.58
CA TRP A 65 2.87 18.30 5.02
C TRP A 65 4.01 19.28 5.27
N GLN A 66 4.90 19.03 6.25
CA GLN A 66 5.98 19.95 6.64
C GLN A 66 7.34 19.60 6.01
N GLU A 67 7.46 18.44 5.39
CA GLU A 67 8.71 18.00 4.77
C GLU A 67 8.87 18.59 3.36
N LEU A 68 10.12 18.74 2.93
CA LEU A 68 10.49 19.29 1.62
C LEU A 68 9.92 18.48 0.44
N LYS A 69 9.52 17.22 0.67
CA LYS A 69 9.04 16.28 -0.36
C LYS A 69 7.84 15.43 0.12
N PRO A 70 6.66 16.05 0.29
CA PRO A 70 5.48 15.40 0.86
C PRO A 70 5.01 14.19 0.02
N SER A 71 5.16 14.24 -1.30
CA SER A 71 4.76 13.14 -2.20
C SER A 71 5.61 11.89 -2.03
N GLU A 72 6.94 12.02 -1.83
CA GLU A 72 7.81 10.87 -1.59
C GLU A 72 7.53 10.21 -0.23
N GLN A 73 7.15 11.02 0.77
CA GLN A 73 6.79 10.53 2.10
C GLN A 73 5.48 9.74 2.10
N VAL A 74 4.45 10.17 1.35
CA VAL A 74 3.22 9.36 1.19
C VAL A 74 3.50 8.03 0.50
N VAL A 75 4.33 8.02 -0.55
CA VAL A 75 4.74 6.78 -1.23
C VAL A 75 5.41 5.83 -0.24
N LYS A 76 6.27 6.35 0.64
CA LYS A 76 6.91 5.57 1.69
C LYS A 76 5.89 4.99 2.68
N ILE A 77 4.93 5.78 3.15
CA ILE A 77 3.87 5.30 4.07
C ILE A 77 3.10 4.14 3.43
N VAL A 78 2.71 4.27 2.16
CA VAL A 78 2.00 3.22 1.42
C VAL A 78 2.87 1.96 1.30
N TYR A 79 4.16 2.10 1.01
CA TYR A 79 5.09 0.98 0.92
C TYR A 79 5.25 0.26 2.26
N ASP A 80 5.50 1.00 3.34
CA ASP A 80 5.68 0.46 4.68
C ASP A 80 4.42 -0.31 5.13
N GLU A 81 3.23 0.23 4.84
CA GLU A 81 1.96 -0.45 5.13
C GLU A 81 1.79 -1.74 4.31
N LEU A 82 2.18 -1.74 3.04
CA LEU A 82 2.12 -2.94 2.20
C LEU A 82 3.09 -4.03 2.71
N VAL A 83 4.27 -3.64 3.19
CA VAL A 83 5.24 -4.55 3.79
C VAL A 83 4.67 -5.16 5.08
N GLU A 84 4.06 -4.34 5.93
CA GLU A 84 3.41 -4.77 7.17
C GLU A 84 2.26 -5.76 6.86
N LEU A 85 1.43 -5.44 5.86
CA LEU A 85 0.33 -6.28 5.42
C LEU A 85 0.78 -7.63 4.85
N MET A 86 1.94 -7.69 4.19
CA MET A 86 2.52 -8.94 3.70
C MET A 86 3.27 -9.74 4.79
N GLY A 87 3.27 -9.28 6.04
CA GLY A 87 3.85 -9.98 7.19
C GLY A 87 5.29 -9.57 7.52
N GLY A 88 5.84 -8.54 6.89
CA GLY A 88 7.10 -7.87 7.25
C GLY A 88 8.39 -8.68 7.07
N GLN A 89 8.33 -10.02 7.04
CA GLN A 89 9.47 -10.90 6.92
C GLN A 89 9.19 -12.07 5.98
N SER A 90 10.20 -12.45 5.21
CA SER A 90 10.18 -13.65 4.38
C SER A 90 10.38 -14.88 5.28
N SER A 91 9.35 -15.73 5.38
CA SER A 91 9.46 -17.01 6.09
C SER A 91 9.92 -18.11 5.15
N ARG A 92 10.94 -18.88 5.57
CA ARG A 92 11.38 -20.06 4.81
C ARG A 92 10.41 -21.21 5.08
N LEU A 93 10.06 -21.96 4.02
CA LEU A 93 9.30 -23.20 4.17
C LEU A 93 10.05 -24.18 5.08
N VAL A 94 9.40 -24.57 6.18
CA VAL A 94 9.91 -25.61 7.08
C VAL A 94 9.33 -26.94 6.62
N PHE A 95 10.13 -27.76 5.97
CA PHE A 95 9.73 -29.12 5.61
C PHE A 95 9.88 -30.04 6.82
N THR A 96 8.79 -30.69 7.24
CA THR A 96 8.83 -31.73 8.27
C THR A 96 9.47 -33.00 7.71
N LYS A 97 10.37 -33.65 8.46
CA LYS A 97 10.98 -34.96 8.14
C LYS A 97 10.02 -36.14 8.31
N ALA A 98 8.74 -35.98 7.96
CA ALA A 98 7.77 -37.08 8.02
C ALA A 98 7.81 -37.84 6.69
N THR A 99 8.35 -39.06 6.70
CA THR A 99 8.08 -40.04 5.64
C THR A 99 6.58 -40.31 5.62
N PRO A 100 5.89 -40.18 4.47
CA PRO A 100 4.49 -40.56 4.38
C PRO A 100 4.35 -42.05 4.76
N ASN A 101 3.56 -42.36 5.79
CA ASN A 101 3.13 -43.73 5.99
C ASN A 101 2.10 -44.06 4.90
N VAL A 102 2.31 -45.19 4.25
CA VAL A 102 1.49 -45.77 3.18
C VAL A 102 0.09 -46.08 3.65
#